data_AF-A0A3C1X938-F1
#
_entry.id   AF-A0A3C1X938-F1
#
_cell.length_a   1.000
_cell.length_b   1.000
_cell.length_c   1.000
_cell.angle_alpha   90.00
_cell.angle_beta   90.00
_cell.angle_gamma   90.00
#
_symmetry.space_group_name_H-M   'P 1'
#
loop_
_entity.id
_entity.type
_entity.pdbx_description
1 polymer ?
#
loop_
_entity_poly.entity_id
_entity_poly.type
_entity_poly.pdbx_seq_one_letter_code
_entity_poly.pdbx_strand_id
1 'polypeptide(L)'
;MWTRIAGTASLALAAAVSLAAPVLADEATQTLTIGSKAPEISVEHWVSDGKGTFKPVTKFAAGKVYVVEFWATWCGPCIASMPHLVEVQKKYAERGVQIVSISDEDLETVEGFLKRPVRGAAPAEGSAQPATYAELTSAYCLTTDPDRSVHAAYMEAAGQNGIPTCFIVGKTGLVEWIGHPMQMDDTLEQVVSDKWDRNAFLETFRKEQERGLLQAKLGPLMQRGKIAEALALVDDAKKANAEDKEYVAMLDQMRFSIQVNGAISKV
;
A
#
# COMPACT_ATOMS: atom_id res chain seq x y z
N MET A 1 68.64 -5.64 -61.58
CA MET A 1 68.15 -4.25 -61.46
C MET A 1 66.85 -4.30 -60.67
N TRP A 2 66.90 -4.40 -59.34
CA TRP A 2 66.57 -3.31 -58.38
C TRP A 2 65.53 -2.30 -58.90
N THR A 3 64.30 -2.35 -58.40
CA THR A 3 63.78 -1.32 -57.46
C THR A 3 62.50 -1.79 -56.78
N ARG A 4 62.46 -1.60 -55.46
CA ARG A 4 61.31 -1.75 -54.57
C ARG A 4 60.44 -0.50 -54.66
N ILE A 5 59.11 -0.63 -54.58
CA ILE A 5 58.26 0.40 -53.97
C ILE A 5 57.24 -0.31 -53.06
N ALA A 6 57.34 0.02 -51.78
CA ALA A 6 56.38 -0.31 -50.75
C ALA A 6 55.16 0.65 -50.86
N GLY A 7 53.95 0.12 -50.72
CA GLY A 7 52.72 0.89 -50.61
C GLY A 7 51.88 0.30 -49.49
N THR A 8 51.75 1.06 -48.42
CA THR A 8 51.18 0.72 -47.11
C THR A 8 49.68 0.40 -47.18
N ALA A 9 49.28 -0.69 -46.53
CA ALA A 9 47.89 -0.98 -46.19
C ALA A 9 47.41 -0.01 -45.10
N SER A 10 46.37 0.77 -45.38
CA SER A 10 45.59 1.48 -44.36
C SER A 10 44.21 0.85 -44.30
N LEU A 11 44.04 -0.06 -43.34
CA LEU A 11 42.74 -0.57 -42.93
C LEU A 11 42.09 0.52 -42.05
N ALA A 12 41.13 1.27 -42.59
CA ALA A 12 40.34 2.20 -41.80
C ALA A 12 39.36 1.39 -40.93
N LEU A 13 39.67 1.25 -39.64
CA LEU A 13 38.76 0.69 -38.65
C LEU A 13 37.71 1.75 -38.32
N ALA A 14 36.52 1.64 -38.92
CA ALA A 14 35.37 2.44 -38.53
C ALA A 14 34.89 1.97 -37.15
N ALA A 15 35.32 2.66 -36.09
CA ALA A 15 34.77 2.48 -34.76
C ALA A 15 33.33 3.00 -34.76
N ALA A 16 32.35 2.10 -34.85
CA ALA A 16 30.95 2.41 -34.59
C ALA A 16 30.80 2.71 -33.09
N VAL A 17 30.90 3.99 -32.73
CA VAL A 17 30.48 4.48 -31.41
C VAL A 17 28.96 4.39 -31.39
N SER A 18 28.44 3.26 -30.91
CA SER A 18 27.03 3.15 -30.54
C SER A 18 26.82 4.09 -29.36
N LEU A 19 26.19 5.24 -29.62
CA LEU A 19 25.62 6.12 -28.60
C LEU A 19 24.53 5.34 -27.87
N ALA A 20 24.91 4.55 -26.87
CA ALA A 20 23.98 4.14 -25.84
C ALA A 20 23.60 5.42 -25.09
N ALA A 21 22.45 5.99 -25.46
CA ALA A 21 21.84 7.04 -24.67
C ALA A 21 21.72 6.50 -23.23
N PRO A 22 22.13 7.27 -22.21
CA PRO A 22 21.81 6.88 -20.85
C PRO A 22 20.28 6.90 -20.78
N VAL A 23 19.68 5.73 -20.62
CA VAL A 23 18.34 5.63 -20.04
C VAL A 23 18.53 6.20 -18.64
N LEU A 24 18.28 7.49 -18.49
CA LEU A 24 18.02 8.10 -17.20
C LEU A 24 16.75 7.41 -16.73
N ALA A 25 16.92 6.31 -15.99
CA ALA A 25 15.88 5.77 -15.16
C ALA A 25 15.49 6.90 -14.22
N ASP A 26 14.27 7.38 -14.43
CA ASP A 26 13.61 8.34 -13.57
C ASP A 26 13.51 7.69 -12.18
N GLU A 27 14.44 8.02 -11.27
CA GLU A 27 14.29 7.75 -9.84
C GLU A 27 13.26 8.72 -9.25
N ALA A 28 12.05 8.69 -9.80
CA ALA A 28 10.88 9.01 -9.02
C ALA A 28 10.78 7.90 -7.98
N THR A 29 11.00 8.23 -6.69
CA THR A 29 10.68 7.39 -5.53
C THR A 29 9.41 6.60 -5.82
N GLN A 30 9.57 5.31 -6.14
CA GLN A 30 8.51 4.52 -6.76
C GLN A 30 7.40 4.34 -5.72
N THR A 31 6.41 5.23 -5.76
CA THR A 31 5.29 5.24 -4.82
C THR A 31 4.44 4.02 -5.15
N LEU A 32 4.28 3.11 -4.18
CA LEU A 32 3.45 1.92 -4.35
C LEU A 32 2.00 2.37 -4.54
N THR A 33 1.42 2.05 -5.69
CA THR A 33 0.06 2.44 -6.05
C THR A 33 -0.70 1.28 -6.70
N ILE A 34 -1.99 1.49 -6.97
CA ILE A 34 -2.81 0.51 -7.68
C ILE A 34 -2.18 0.19 -9.04
N GLY A 35 -2.11 -1.10 -9.38
CA GLY A 35 -1.44 -1.62 -10.57
C GLY A 35 0.06 -1.84 -10.43
N SER A 36 0.68 -1.40 -9.33
CA SER A 36 2.09 -1.70 -9.05
C SER A 36 2.27 -3.19 -8.73
N LYS A 37 3.45 -3.72 -9.02
CA LYS A 37 3.83 -5.05 -8.53
C LYS A 37 3.88 -5.00 -7.00
N ALA A 38 3.17 -5.91 -6.34
CA ALA A 38 3.18 -5.97 -4.88
C ALA A 38 4.59 -6.41 -4.40
N PRO A 39 5.18 -5.71 -3.41
CA PRO A 39 6.47 -6.09 -2.82
C PRO A 39 6.43 -7.48 -2.20
N GLU A 40 7.55 -8.20 -2.21
CA GLU A 40 7.63 -9.51 -1.53
C GLU A 40 7.44 -9.34 -0.01
N ILE A 41 6.85 -10.35 0.64
CA ILE A 41 6.65 -10.36 2.09
C ILE A 41 7.81 -11.10 2.72
N SER A 42 8.68 -10.36 3.41
CA SER A 42 9.85 -10.87 4.11
C SER A 42 9.74 -10.56 5.60
N VAL A 43 8.87 -11.28 6.29
CA VAL A 43 8.63 -11.12 7.73
C VAL A 43 9.53 -12.04 8.57
N GLU A 44 9.86 -11.62 9.78
CA GLU A 44 10.71 -12.38 10.69
C GLU A 44 9.99 -13.60 11.28
N HIS A 45 8.72 -13.45 11.66
CA HIS A 45 7.96 -14.50 12.34
C HIS A 45 6.57 -14.71 11.75
N TRP A 46 6.21 -15.99 11.56
CA TRP A 46 4.86 -16.44 11.26
C TRP A 46 4.25 -16.98 12.55
N VAL A 47 3.36 -16.19 13.16
CA VAL A 47 2.74 -16.47 14.47
C VAL A 47 1.57 -17.45 14.31
N SER A 48 0.79 -17.29 13.24
CA SER A 48 -0.30 -18.20 12.86
C SER A 48 -0.25 -18.47 11.36
N ASP A 49 -0.62 -19.67 10.96
CA ASP A 49 -0.65 -20.18 9.58
C ASP A 49 -2.03 -20.71 9.17
N GLY A 50 -3.09 -20.28 9.86
CA GLY A 50 -4.45 -20.76 9.61
C GLY A 50 -4.65 -22.22 10.04
N LYS A 51 -4.05 -22.64 11.15
CA LYS A 51 -4.04 -24.05 11.64
C LYS A 51 -3.38 -25.02 10.65
N GLY A 52 -2.30 -24.60 10.02
CA GLY A 52 -1.57 -25.37 8.99
C GLY A 52 -2.21 -25.35 7.61
N THR A 53 -3.32 -24.62 7.43
CA THR A 53 -4.02 -24.53 6.13
C THR A 53 -3.20 -23.75 5.10
N PHE A 54 -2.48 -22.72 5.56
CA PHE A 54 -1.77 -21.81 4.68
C PHE A 54 -0.26 -21.94 4.82
N LYS A 55 0.42 -21.86 3.69
CA LYS A 55 1.88 -21.79 3.66
C LYS A 55 2.32 -20.33 3.83
N PRO A 56 3.50 -20.09 4.44
CA PRO A 56 4.16 -18.80 4.39
C PRO A 56 4.18 -18.21 2.97
N VAL A 57 3.72 -16.97 2.85
CA VAL A 57 3.73 -16.20 1.62
C VAL A 57 5.02 -15.41 1.59
N THR A 58 6.03 -15.92 0.89
CA THR A 58 7.23 -15.14 0.54
C THR A 58 7.16 -14.60 -0.87
N LYS A 59 6.30 -15.21 -1.72
CA LYS A 59 6.01 -14.79 -3.08
C LYS A 59 4.53 -14.99 -3.39
N PHE A 60 3.95 -14.08 -4.16
CA PHE A 60 2.57 -14.18 -4.60
C PHE A 60 2.44 -15.21 -5.73
N ALA A 61 1.67 -16.27 -5.48
CA ALA A 61 1.41 -17.29 -6.47
C ALA A 61 0.40 -16.78 -7.51
N ALA A 62 0.68 -17.03 -8.78
CA ALA A 62 -0.25 -16.70 -9.87
C ALA A 62 -1.59 -17.42 -9.66
N GLY A 63 -2.69 -16.71 -9.93
CA GLY A 63 -4.05 -17.24 -9.77
C GLY A 63 -4.61 -17.18 -8.35
N LYS A 64 -3.82 -16.80 -7.34
CA LYS A 64 -4.28 -16.55 -5.97
C LYS A 64 -4.47 -15.06 -5.70
N VAL A 65 -5.34 -14.75 -4.76
CA VAL A 65 -5.55 -13.39 -4.27
C VAL A 65 -5.05 -13.31 -2.84
N TYR A 66 -4.37 -12.23 -2.50
CA TYR A 66 -3.84 -12.01 -1.16
C TYR A 66 -4.38 -10.72 -0.58
N VAL A 67 -4.63 -10.70 0.73
CA VAL A 67 -4.91 -9.48 1.48
C VAL A 67 -3.76 -9.28 2.44
N VAL A 68 -2.95 -8.25 2.21
CA VAL A 68 -1.85 -7.86 3.11
C VAL A 68 -2.38 -6.77 4.02
N GLU A 69 -2.59 -7.09 5.30
CA GLU A 69 -3.21 -6.19 6.27
C GLU A 69 -2.20 -5.77 7.34
N PHE A 70 -2.21 -4.49 7.72
CA PHE A 70 -1.30 -3.90 8.70
C PHE A 70 -2.07 -3.49 9.95
N TRP A 71 -1.59 -3.93 11.11
CA TRP A 71 -2.26 -3.73 12.40
C TRP A 71 -1.28 -3.57 13.56
N ALA A 72 -1.81 -3.31 14.76
CA ALA A 72 -1.02 -3.32 16.00
C ALA A 72 -1.88 -3.65 17.24
N THR A 73 -1.26 -4.15 18.31
CA THR A 73 -1.92 -4.59 19.56
C THR A 73 -2.57 -3.46 20.34
N TRP A 74 -2.14 -2.22 20.11
CA TRP A 74 -2.71 -1.01 20.69
C TRP A 74 -3.77 -0.34 19.80
N CYS A 75 -3.92 -0.79 18.55
CA CYS A 75 -4.84 -0.20 17.58
C CYS A 75 -6.27 -0.73 17.78
N GLY A 76 -7.10 0.07 18.46
CA GLY A 76 -8.52 -0.26 18.70
C GLY A 76 -9.33 -0.62 17.45
N PRO A 77 -9.29 0.18 16.37
CA PRO A 77 -9.98 -0.15 15.11
C PRO A 77 -9.48 -1.44 14.46
N CYS A 78 -8.18 -1.74 14.54
CA CYS A 78 -7.61 -2.97 14.01
C CYS A 78 -8.15 -4.21 14.76
N ILE A 79 -8.20 -4.13 16.09
CA ILE A 79 -8.75 -5.19 16.93
C ILE A 79 -10.24 -5.41 16.60
N ALA A 80 -10.98 -4.33 16.34
CA ALA A 80 -12.38 -4.40 15.95
C ALA A 80 -12.61 -5.02 14.55
N SER A 81 -11.64 -4.96 13.63
CA SER A 81 -11.73 -5.57 12.30
C SER A 81 -11.32 -7.04 12.26
N MET A 82 -10.67 -7.59 13.29
CA MET A 82 -10.25 -9.00 13.32
C MET A 82 -11.39 -10.00 13.07
N PRO A 83 -12.59 -9.90 13.69
CA PRO A 83 -13.69 -10.82 13.39
C PRO A 83 -14.11 -10.76 11.93
N HIS A 84 -14.07 -9.57 11.31
CA HIS A 84 -14.38 -9.41 9.90
C HIS A 84 -13.34 -10.09 9.00
N LEU A 85 -12.04 -9.95 9.29
CA LEU A 85 -10.97 -10.65 8.57
C LEU A 85 -11.13 -12.19 8.67
N VAL A 86 -11.54 -12.71 9.83
CA VAL A 86 -11.86 -14.13 10.01
C VAL A 86 -12.97 -14.58 9.06
N GLU A 87 -14.07 -13.83 8.98
CA GLU A 87 -15.19 -14.16 8.11
C GLU A 87 -14.82 -14.04 6.62
N VAL A 88 -14.03 -13.04 6.25
CA VAL A 88 -13.48 -12.92 4.89
C VAL A 88 -12.60 -14.13 4.55
N GLN A 89 -11.66 -14.50 5.43
CA GLN A 89 -10.79 -15.65 5.16
C GLN A 89 -11.59 -16.93 5.00
N LYS A 90 -12.59 -17.19 5.85
CA LYS A 90 -13.47 -18.36 5.72
C LYS A 90 -14.25 -18.33 4.41
N LYS A 91 -14.88 -17.20 4.08
CA LYS A 91 -15.71 -17.04 2.88
C LYS A 91 -14.94 -17.29 1.58
N TYR A 92 -13.68 -16.87 1.52
CA TYR A 92 -12.90 -16.90 0.29
C TYR A 92 -11.74 -17.90 0.27
N ALA A 93 -11.51 -18.68 1.34
CA ALA A 93 -10.44 -19.68 1.40
C ALA A 93 -10.46 -20.66 0.22
N GLU A 94 -11.62 -21.24 -0.07
CA GLU A 94 -11.81 -22.19 -1.19
C GLU A 94 -11.71 -21.51 -2.56
N ARG A 95 -11.83 -20.18 -2.60
CA ARG A 95 -11.70 -19.36 -3.82
C ARG A 95 -10.28 -18.81 -4.00
N GLY A 96 -9.32 -19.30 -3.22
CA GLY A 96 -7.90 -18.98 -3.39
C GLY A 96 -7.46 -17.65 -2.76
N VAL A 97 -8.23 -17.12 -1.80
CA VAL A 97 -7.82 -15.95 -1.01
C VAL A 97 -7.00 -16.39 0.21
N GLN A 98 -5.90 -15.66 0.47
CA GLN A 98 -5.10 -15.79 1.69
C GLN A 98 -4.82 -14.42 2.31
N ILE A 99 -5.22 -14.24 3.57
CA ILE A 99 -4.93 -13.04 4.35
C ILE A 99 -3.59 -13.22 5.07
N VAL A 100 -2.74 -12.20 4.99
CA VAL A 100 -1.49 -12.07 5.74
C VAL A 100 -1.56 -10.77 6.53
N SER A 101 -1.76 -10.87 7.84
CA SER A 101 -1.87 -9.75 8.77
C SER A 101 -0.53 -9.52 9.47
N ILE A 102 0.01 -8.32 9.37
CA ILE A 102 1.38 -7.93 9.71
C ILE A 102 1.34 -6.86 10.80
N SER A 103 2.00 -7.13 11.93
CA SER A 103 2.34 -6.10 12.93
C SER A 103 3.84 -5.80 12.88
N ASP A 104 4.23 -4.55 13.07
CA ASP A 104 5.63 -4.14 13.22
C ASP A 104 6.12 -4.20 14.69
N GLU A 105 5.29 -4.73 15.59
CA GLU A 105 5.67 -4.97 16.98
C GLU A 105 6.50 -6.26 17.12
N ASP A 106 7.26 -6.35 18.21
CA ASP A 106 8.04 -7.55 18.51
C ASP A 106 7.15 -8.76 18.81
N LEU A 107 7.72 -9.96 18.63
CA LEU A 107 7.00 -11.22 18.80
C LEU A 107 6.39 -11.36 20.21
N GLU A 108 7.09 -10.94 21.26
CA GLU A 108 6.61 -11.09 22.65
C GLU A 108 5.38 -10.21 22.89
N THR A 109 5.39 -8.97 22.39
CA THR A 109 4.24 -8.06 22.44
C THR A 109 3.02 -8.66 21.75
N VAL A 110 3.18 -9.19 20.54
CA VAL A 110 2.09 -9.80 19.77
C VAL A 110 1.57 -11.08 20.45
N GLU A 111 2.45 -11.98 20.87
CA GLU A 111 2.05 -13.20 21.59
C GLU A 111 1.37 -12.91 22.93
N GLY A 112 1.83 -11.89 23.65
CA GLY A 112 1.22 -11.39 24.87
C GLY A 112 -0.21 -10.91 24.62
N PHE A 113 -0.43 -10.17 23.54
CA PHE A 113 -1.76 -9.75 23.11
C PHE A 113 -2.67 -10.94 22.76
N LEU A 114 -2.16 -11.91 22.00
CA LEU A 114 -2.95 -13.04 21.50
C LEU A 114 -3.51 -13.93 22.62
N LYS A 115 -2.85 -13.96 23.79
CA LYS A 115 -3.33 -14.68 24.99
C LYS A 115 -4.52 -14.00 25.68
N ARG A 116 -4.85 -12.75 25.32
CA ARG A 116 -5.95 -12.00 25.95
C ARG A 116 -7.29 -12.56 25.49
N PRO A 117 -8.30 -12.59 26.39
CA PRO A 117 -9.66 -12.94 26.00
C PRO A 117 -10.25 -11.86 25.09
N VAL A 118 -11.00 -12.30 24.08
CA VAL A 118 -11.77 -11.41 23.21
C VAL A 118 -12.89 -10.79 24.04
N ARG A 119 -12.95 -9.46 24.06
CA ARG A 119 -13.91 -8.74 24.90
C ARG A 119 -15.34 -9.03 24.42
N GLY A 120 -16.16 -9.58 25.30
CA GLY A 120 -17.56 -9.90 25.00
C GLY A 120 -17.76 -11.16 24.15
N ALA A 121 -16.71 -11.96 23.91
CA ALA A 121 -16.85 -13.24 23.23
C ALA A 121 -17.58 -14.27 24.10
N ALA A 122 -18.32 -15.15 23.43
CA ALA A 122 -18.83 -16.37 24.04
C ALA A 122 -17.66 -17.28 24.49
N PRO A 123 -17.91 -18.24 25.40
CA PRO A 123 -16.93 -19.26 25.73
C PRO A 123 -16.40 -19.97 24.49
N ALA A 124 -15.11 -20.28 24.46
CA ALA A 124 -14.54 -21.11 23.41
C ALA A 124 -15.20 -22.50 23.40
N GLU A 125 -15.27 -23.14 22.24
CA GLU A 125 -15.92 -24.45 22.10
C GLU A 125 -15.27 -25.48 23.04
N GLY A 126 -16.06 -26.05 23.96
CA GLY A 126 -15.56 -26.99 24.97
C GLY A 126 -14.85 -26.36 26.18
N SER A 127 -14.92 -25.03 26.34
CA SER A 127 -14.27 -24.29 27.43
C SER A 127 -15.26 -23.43 28.22
N ALA A 128 -14.98 -23.19 29.51
CA ALA A 128 -15.71 -22.23 30.32
C ALA A 128 -15.16 -20.80 30.17
N GLN A 129 -14.01 -20.65 29.52
CA GLN A 129 -13.30 -19.40 29.32
C GLN A 129 -13.67 -18.79 27.96
N PRO A 130 -13.77 -17.45 27.86
CA PRO A 130 -13.97 -16.78 26.58
C PRO A 130 -12.82 -17.06 25.62
N ALA A 131 -13.14 -17.13 24.33
CA ALA A 131 -12.12 -17.29 23.29
C ALA A 131 -11.06 -16.18 23.36
N THR A 132 -9.81 -16.56 23.10
CA THR A 132 -8.65 -15.68 23.02
C THR A 132 -8.50 -15.09 21.62
N TYR A 133 -7.70 -14.02 21.48
CA TYR A 133 -7.38 -13.49 20.15
C TYR A 133 -6.58 -14.49 19.30
N ALA A 134 -5.77 -15.35 19.93
CA ALA A 134 -5.11 -16.47 19.25
C ALA A 134 -6.14 -17.40 18.58
N GLU A 135 -7.19 -17.79 19.30
CA GLU A 135 -8.24 -18.67 18.78
C GLU A 135 -9.09 -17.97 17.71
N LEU A 136 -9.45 -16.70 17.92
CA LEU A 136 -10.18 -15.90 16.95
C LEU A 136 -9.43 -15.80 15.61
N THR A 137 -8.16 -15.36 15.66
CA THR A 137 -7.35 -15.07 14.47
C THR A 137 -6.71 -16.30 13.83
N SER A 138 -6.88 -17.49 14.44
CA SER A 138 -6.38 -18.77 13.92
C SER A 138 -6.89 -19.17 12.53
N ALA A 139 -7.84 -18.42 11.95
CA ALA A 139 -8.35 -18.68 10.61
C ALA A 139 -7.43 -18.18 9.49
N TYR A 140 -6.54 -17.22 9.74
CA TYR A 140 -5.66 -16.60 8.75
C TYR A 140 -4.19 -16.53 9.22
N CYS A 141 -3.30 -16.06 8.34
CA CYS A 141 -1.90 -15.87 8.68
C CYS A 141 -1.67 -14.56 9.44
N LEU A 142 -1.03 -14.64 10.60
CA LEU A 142 -0.63 -13.49 11.41
C LEU A 142 0.88 -13.53 11.60
N THR A 143 1.54 -12.41 11.37
CA THR A 143 3.00 -12.31 11.31
C THR A 143 3.52 -11.09 12.05
N THR A 144 4.82 -11.06 12.33
CA THR A 144 5.50 -9.87 12.86
C THR A 144 6.65 -9.44 11.95
N ASP A 145 6.85 -8.13 11.83
CA ASP A 145 7.85 -7.43 11.02
C ASP A 145 8.59 -6.35 11.85
N PRO A 146 9.31 -6.72 12.93
CA PRO A 146 9.93 -5.73 13.82
C PRO A 146 10.96 -4.81 13.15
N ASP A 147 11.60 -5.27 12.08
CA ASP A 147 12.54 -4.47 11.28
C ASP A 147 11.85 -3.44 10.37
N ARG A 148 10.51 -3.47 10.30
CA ARG A 148 9.64 -2.60 9.50
C ARG A 148 9.91 -2.67 7.99
N SER A 149 10.59 -3.71 7.50
CA SER A 149 10.95 -3.80 6.09
C SER A 149 9.71 -3.93 5.19
N VAL A 150 8.72 -4.71 5.59
CA VAL A 150 7.45 -4.86 4.88
C VAL A 150 6.58 -3.63 5.10
N HIS A 151 6.56 -3.05 6.31
CA HIS A 151 5.90 -1.77 6.56
C HIS A 151 6.42 -0.67 5.60
N ALA A 152 7.72 -0.51 5.45
CA ALA A 152 8.31 0.48 4.56
C ALA A 152 7.95 0.22 3.09
N ALA A 153 8.05 -1.04 2.63
CA ALA A 153 7.76 -1.43 1.26
C ALA A 153 6.29 -1.24 0.86
N TYR A 154 5.37 -1.29 1.82
CA TYR A 154 3.93 -1.14 1.58
C TYR A 154 3.38 0.19 2.05
N MET A 155 3.37 0.43 3.37
CA MET A 155 2.69 1.57 3.98
C MET A 155 3.38 2.88 3.60
N GLU A 156 4.69 2.99 3.83
CA GLU A 156 5.44 4.22 3.53
C GLU A 156 5.51 4.47 2.02
N ALA A 157 5.82 3.42 1.24
CA ALA A 157 5.86 3.51 -0.21
C ALA A 157 4.50 3.92 -0.81
N ALA A 158 3.37 3.52 -0.21
CA ALA A 158 2.03 3.92 -0.65
C ALA A 158 1.49 5.20 0.02
N GLY A 159 2.31 5.89 0.81
CA GLY A 159 1.92 7.09 1.55
C GLY A 159 0.83 6.87 2.60
N GLN A 160 0.67 5.65 3.09
CA GLN A 160 -0.30 5.27 4.12
C GLN A 160 0.29 5.53 5.50
N ASN A 161 -0.40 6.32 6.31
CA ASN A 161 0.08 6.78 7.62
C ASN A 161 -0.78 6.30 8.79
N GLY A 162 -1.71 5.36 8.55
CA GLY A 162 -2.68 4.92 9.54
C GLY A 162 -3.02 3.45 9.39
N ILE A 163 -3.24 2.81 10.53
CA ILE A 163 -3.73 1.44 10.63
C ILE A 163 -5.16 1.42 11.22
N PRO A 164 -5.99 0.45 10.84
CA PRO A 164 -5.67 -0.64 9.92
C PRO A 164 -5.71 -0.19 8.47
N THR A 165 -4.80 -0.72 7.67
CA THR A 165 -4.77 -0.58 6.21
C THR A 165 -4.47 -1.93 5.61
N CYS A 166 -5.13 -2.27 4.51
CA CYS A 166 -4.85 -3.47 3.77
C CYS A 166 -4.72 -3.22 2.27
N PHE A 167 -3.97 -4.11 1.64
CA PHE A 167 -3.68 -4.15 0.22
C PHE A 167 -4.26 -5.43 -0.35
N ILE A 168 -5.14 -5.34 -1.34
CA ILE A 168 -5.53 -6.52 -2.12
C ILE A 168 -4.48 -6.70 -3.21
N VAL A 169 -3.83 -7.86 -3.23
CA VAL A 169 -2.93 -8.30 -4.30
C VAL A 169 -3.68 -9.32 -5.15
N GLY A 170 -3.88 -9.00 -6.42
CA GLY A 170 -4.69 -9.81 -7.33
C GLY A 170 -3.96 -11.02 -7.88
N LYS A 171 -4.68 -11.79 -8.72
CA LYS A 171 -4.20 -13.03 -9.36
C LYS A 171 -2.93 -12.86 -10.20
N THR A 172 -2.61 -11.63 -10.60
CA THR A 172 -1.41 -11.27 -11.37
C THR A 172 -0.25 -10.78 -10.49
N GLY A 173 -0.39 -10.76 -9.17
CA GLY A 173 0.62 -10.22 -8.24
C GLY A 173 0.72 -8.69 -8.24
N LEU A 174 -0.30 -8.00 -8.76
CA LEU A 174 -0.39 -6.54 -8.76
C LEU A 174 -1.30 -6.08 -7.62
N VAL A 175 -1.02 -4.90 -7.08
CA VAL A 175 -1.89 -4.24 -6.10
C VAL A 175 -3.19 -3.82 -6.80
N GLU A 176 -4.31 -4.36 -6.37
CA GLU A 176 -5.64 -4.08 -6.92
C GLU A 176 -6.34 -2.97 -6.16
N TRP A 177 -6.07 -2.88 -4.86
CA TRP A 177 -6.77 -1.97 -3.96
C TRP A 177 -5.96 -1.70 -2.69
N ILE A 178 -6.12 -0.51 -2.11
CA ILE A 178 -5.50 -0.08 -0.85
C ILE A 178 -6.57 0.64 -0.03
N GLY A 179 -6.75 0.25 1.24
CA GLY A 179 -7.68 0.96 2.13
C GLY A 179 -7.99 0.20 3.42
N HIS A 180 -9.04 0.65 4.12
CA HIS A 180 -9.42 0.08 5.41
C HIS A 180 -10.10 -1.29 5.25
N PRO A 181 -9.74 -2.34 6.03
CA PRO A 181 -10.25 -3.70 5.84
C PRO A 181 -11.78 -3.82 5.82
N MET A 182 -12.49 -3.02 6.62
CA MET A 182 -13.96 -3.00 6.62
C MET A 182 -14.63 -2.52 5.31
N GLN A 183 -13.87 -2.02 4.34
CA GLN A 183 -14.37 -1.47 3.07
C GLN A 183 -13.98 -2.34 1.87
N MET A 184 -13.31 -3.47 2.09
CA MET A 184 -12.68 -4.21 1.00
C MET A 184 -13.61 -5.22 0.30
N ASP A 185 -14.75 -5.58 0.91
CA ASP A 185 -15.57 -6.73 0.51
C ASP A 185 -16.00 -6.75 -0.96
N ASP A 186 -16.55 -5.64 -1.44
CA ASP A 186 -17.04 -5.53 -2.82
C ASP A 186 -15.89 -5.59 -3.81
N THR A 187 -14.77 -4.96 -3.50
CA THR A 187 -13.56 -4.99 -4.34
C THR A 187 -12.96 -6.40 -4.34
N LEU A 188 -12.84 -7.04 -3.18
CA LEU A 188 -12.33 -8.39 -3.05
C LEU A 188 -13.19 -9.40 -3.83
N GLU A 189 -14.52 -9.30 -3.72
CA GLU A 189 -15.43 -10.13 -4.51
C GLU A 189 -15.22 -9.93 -6.02
N GLN A 190 -15.09 -8.68 -6.48
CA GLN A 190 -14.82 -8.37 -7.89
C GLN A 190 -13.47 -8.91 -8.36
N VAL A 191 -12.42 -8.80 -7.54
CA VAL A 191 -11.08 -9.33 -7.86
C VAL A 191 -11.11 -10.85 -7.94
N VAL A 192 -11.77 -11.51 -6.98
CA VAL A 192 -11.86 -12.98 -6.96
C VAL A 192 -12.73 -13.50 -8.11
N SER A 193 -13.79 -12.79 -8.49
CA SER A 193 -14.70 -13.15 -9.59
C SER A 193 -14.30 -12.65 -10.99
N ASP A 194 -13.11 -12.07 -11.13
CA ASP A 194 -12.57 -11.53 -12.39
C ASP A 194 -13.44 -10.40 -13.01
N LYS A 195 -14.18 -9.67 -12.17
CA LYS A 195 -15.02 -8.53 -12.56
C LYS A 195 -14.39 -7.16 -12.23
N TRP A 196 -13.23 -7.17 -11.58
CA TRP A 196 -12.55 -5.96 -11.15
C TRP A 196 -12.00 -5.16 -12.33
N ASP A 197 -12.44 -3.91 -12.48
CA ASP A 197 -11.83 -2.94 -13.39
C ASP A 197 -10.84 -2.06 -12.63
N ARG A 198 -9.59 -2.53 -12.60
CA ARG A 198 -8.48 -1.81 -11.97
C ARG A 198 -8.29 -0.41 -12.55
N ASN A 199 -8.44 -0.23 -13.85
CA ASN A 199 -8.15 1.04 -14.51
C ASN A 199 -9.20 2.09 -14.13
N ALA A 200 -10.47 1.70 -14.05
CA ALA A 200 -11.53 2.58 -13.56
C ALA A 200 -11.28 3.03 -12.10
N PHE A 201 -10.80 2.13 -11.25
CA PHE A 201 -10.52 2.45 -9.85
C PHE A 201 -9.25 3.30 -9.67
N LEU A 202 -8.20 3.02 -10.43
CA LEU A 202 -6.91 3.73 -10.38
C LEU A 202 -7.09 5.25 -10.50
N GLU A 203 -7.92 5.70 -11.42
CA GLU A 203 -8.18 7.12 -11.63
C GLU A 203 -8.89 7.76 -10.43
N THR A 204 -9.86 7.06 -9.83
CA THR A 204 -10.53 7.55 -8.61
C THR A 204 -9.57 7.57 -7.42
N PHE A 205 -8.80 6.50 -7.24
CA PHE A 205 -7.86 6.35 -6.13
C PHE A 205 -6.71 7.36 -6.17
N ARG A 206 -6.13 7.62 -7.36
CA ARG A 206 -5.11 8.65 -7.53
C ARG A 206 -5.60 10.02 -7.10
N LYS A 207 -6.82 10.40 -7.52
CA LYS A 207 -7.44 11.66 -7.12
C LYS A 207 -7.63 11.75 -5.61
N GLU A 208 -8.06 10.67 -4.97
CA GLU A 208 -8.22 10.62 -3.52
C GLU A 208 -6.89 10.71 -2.77
N GLN A 209 -5.85 9.99 -3.24
CA GLN A 209 -4.50 10.07 -2.66
C GLN A 209 -3.91 11.47 -2.81
N GLU A 210 -3.98 12.07 -3.99
CA GLU A 210 -3.48 13.43 -4.23
C GLU A 210 -4.20 14.45 -3.35
N ARG A 211 -5.53 14.34 -3.23
CA ARG A 211 -6.32 15.17 -2.31
C ARG A 211 -5.90 14.97 -0.86
N GLY A 212 -5.70 13.73 -0.43
CA GLY A 212 -5.27 13.39 0.91
C GLY A 212 -3.88 13.95 1.24
N LEU A 213 -2.92 13.78 0.33
CA LEU A 213 -1.57 14.33 0.45
C LEU A 213 -1.56 15.86 0.47
N LEU A 214 -2.36 16.49 -0.40
CA LEU A 214 -2.54 17.93 -0.41
C LEU A 214 -3.09 18.41 0.94
N GLN A 215 -4.14 17.78 1.46
CA GLN A 215 -4.74 18.13 2.75
C GLN A 215 -3.76 17.92 3.91
N ALA A 216 -3.02 16.81 3.92
CA ALA A 216 -2.02 16.50 4.95
C ALA A 216 -0.88 17.52 4.97
N LYS A 217 -0.46 18.03 3.80
CA LYS A 217 0.54 19.10 3.69
C LYS A 217 -0.04 20.48 4.05
N LEU A 218 -1.30 20.74 3.68
CA LEU A 218 -1.98 22.01 3.97
C LEU A 218 -2.24 22.20 5.47
N GLY A 219 -2.66 21.15 6.17
CA GLY A 219 -3.02 21.23 7.60
C GLY A 219 -1.95 21.94 8.46
N PRO A 220 -0.69 21.46 8.47
CA PRO A 220 0.40 22.10 9.21
C PRO A 220 0.71 23.53 8.76
N LEU A 221 0.60 23.84 7.47
CA LEU A 221 0.83 25.19 6.95
C LEU A 221 -0.24 26.15 7.44
N MET A 222 -1.51 25.73 7.40
CA MET A 222 -2.64 26.50 7.90
C MET A 222 -2.56 26.73 9.41
N GLN A 223 -2.19 25.71 10.18
CA GLN A 223 -1.99 25.83 11.63
C GLN A 223 -0.87 26.82 11.99
N ARG A 224 0.20 26.87 11.18
CA ARG A 224 1.34 27.78 11.38
C ARG A 224 1.13 29.16 10.75
N GLY A 225 -0.04 29.44 10.17
CA GLY A 225 -0.34 30.71 9.51
C GLY A 225 0.48 30.96 8.23
N LYS A 226 1.06 29.92 7.63
CA LYS A 226 1.88 29.99 6.41
C LYS A 226 1.02 30.06 5.15
N ILE A 227 0.21 31.11 5.04
CA ILE A 227 -0.82 31.26 3.99
C ILE A 227 -0.19 31.27 2.58
N ALA A 228 0.95 31.92 2.38
CA ALA A 228 1.60 31.97 1.07
C ALA A 228 2.08 30.60 0.59
N GLU A 229 2.67 29.80 1.49
CA GLU A 229 3.10 28.42 1.19
C GLU A 229 1.89 27.52 0.93
N ALA A 230 0.80 27.70 1.68
CA ALA A 230 -0.44 26.95 1.46
C ALA A 230 -1.07 27.25 0.09
N LEU A 231 -1.09 28.52 -0.33
CA LEU A 231 -1.59 28.90 -1.66
C LEU A 231 -0.71 28.35 -2.79
N ALA A 232 0.61 28.43 -2.65
CA ALA A 232 1.54 27.86 -3.63
C ALA A 232 1.30 26.35 -3.82
N LEU A 233 1.07 25.62 -2.72
CA LEU A 233 0.81 24.19 -2.77
C LEU A 233 -0.50 23.85 -3.53
N VAL A 234 -1.56 24.65 -3.35
CA VAL A 234 -2.81 24.47 -4.10
C VAL A 234 -2.64 24.85 -5.57
N ASP A 235 -1.88 25.91 -5.86
CA ASP A 235 -1.59 26.35 -7.23
C ASP A 235 -0.77 25.29 -7.99
N ASP A 236 0.21 24.66 -7.34
CA ASP A 236 0.99 23.55 -7.90
C ASP A 236 0.11 22.32 -8.17
N ALA A 237 -0.76 21.95 -7.22
CA ALA A 237 -1.70 20.83 -7.40
C ALA A 237 -2.68 21.08 -8.57
N LYS A 238 -3.14 22.32 -8.73
CA LYS A 238 -4.01 22.72 -9.84
C LYS A 238 -3.29 22.62 -11.18
N LYS A 239 -2.02 23.03 -11.24
CA LYS A 239 -1.21 22.95 -12.46
C LYS A 239 -0.95 21.49 -12.87
N ALA A 240 -0.67 20.62 -11.91
CA ALA A 240 -0.46 19.19 -12.15
C ALA A 240 -1.71 18.49 -12.69
N ASN A 241 -2.90 18.99 -12.33
CA ASN A 241 -4.20 18.37 -12.64
C ASN A 241 -5.06 19.20 -13.60
N ALA A 242 -4.45 19.99 -14.49
CA ALA A 242 -5.15 20.96 -15.33
C ALA A 242 -6.24 20.36 -16.24
N GLU A 243 -6.16 19.06 -16.56
CA GLU A 243 -7.13 18.36 -17.41
C GLU A 243 -8.37 17.87 -16.65
N ASP A 244 -8.29 17.73 -15.32
CA ASP A 244 -9.41 17.32 -14.47
C ASP A 244 -10.23 18.53 -14.01
N LYS A 245 -11.27 18.87 -14.77
CA LYS A 245 -12.13 20.04 -14.52
C LYS A 245 -12.82 19.98 -13.15
N GLU A 246 -13.20 18.80 -12.68
CA GLU A 246 -13.91 18.66 -11.40
C GLU A 246 -12.95 18.87 -10.23
N TYR A 247 -11.75 18.28 -10.32
CA TYR A 247 -10.73 18.45 -9.31
C TYR A 247 -10.18 19.88 -9.27
N VAL A 248 -9.98 20.51 -10.43
CA VAL A 248 -9.59 21.93 -10.53
C VAL A 248 -10.62 22.84 -9.88
N ALA A 249 -11.92 22.59 -10.07
CA ALA A 249 -12.98 23.38 -9.43
C ALA A 249 -12.94 23.27 -7.89
N MET A 250 -12.70 22.06 -7.36
CA MET A 250 -12.49 21.85 -5.92
C MET A 250 -11.27 22.64 -5.41
N LEU A 251 -10.15 22.61 -6.14
CA LEU A 251 -8.94 23.34 -5.78
C LEU A 251 -9.15 24.86 -5.80
N ASP A 252 -9.92 25.39 -6.76
CA ASP A 252 -10.28 26.80 -6.81
C ASP A 252 -11.10 27.24 -5.59
N GLN A 253 -12.08 26.42 -5.19
CA GLN A 253 -12.85 26.67 -3.97
C GLN A 253 -11.96 26.64 -2.71
N MET A 254 -11.04 25.67 -2.64
CA MET A 254 -10.10 25.54 -1.54
C MET A 254 -9.15 26.74 -1.45
N ARG A 255 -8.60 27.17 -2.59
CA ARG A 255 -7.75 28.35 -2.72
C ARG A 255 -8.48 29.60 -2.22
N PHE A 256 -9.70 29.82 -2.67
CA PHE A 256 -10.54 30.95 -2.23
C PHE A 256 -10.76 30.92 -0.71
N SER A 257 -11.11 29.77 -0.14
CA SER A 257 -11.27 29.60 1.31
C SER A 257 -9.99 29.95 2.09
N ILE A 258 -8.81 29.50 1.62
CA ILE A 258 -7.52 29.84 2.24
C ILE A 258 -7.27 31.34 2.21
N GLN A 259 -7.57 32.01 1.09
CA GLN A 259 -7.42 33.46 0.95
C GLN A 259 -8.33 34.23 1.91
N VAL A 260 -9.60 33.82 2.04
CA VAL A 260 -10.58 34.47 2.93
C VAL A 260 -10.19 34.25 4.39
N ASN A 261 -9.92 33.02 4.80
CA ASN A 261 -9.57 32.71 6.20
C ASN A 261 -8.23 33.30 6.62
N GLY A 262 -7.24 33.34 5.71
CA GLY A 262 -5.94 33.96 5.94
C GLY A 262 -5.98 35.50 5.99
N ALA A 263 -6.99 36.13 5.38
CA ALA A 263 -7.23 37.56 5.51
C ALA A 263 -7.87 37.92 6.87
N ILE A 264 -8.74 37.04 7.41
CA ILE A 264 -9.39 37.22 8.70
C ILE A 264 -8.42 37.03 9.88
N SER A 265 -7.44 36.13 9.77
CA SER A 265 -6.47 35.86 10.86
C SER A 265 -5.38 36.94 11.03
N LYS A 266 -5.39 37.99 10.20
CA LYS A 266 -4.44 39.12 10.26
C LYS A 266 -5.04 40.39 10.87
N VAL A 267 -6.30 40.33 11.31
CA VAL A 267 -7.02 41.39 12.07
C VAL A 267 -7.04 41.02 13.54
#